data_AF-A0A0Q8TM14-F1
#
_entry.id   AF-A0A0Q8TM14-F1
#
_cell.length_a   1.000
_cell.length_b   1.000
_cell.length_c   1.000
_cell.angle_alpha   90.00
_cell.angle_beta   90.00
_cell.angle_gamma   90.00
#
_symmetry.space_group_name_H-M   'P 1'
#
loop_
_entity.id
_entity.type
_entity.pdbx_description
1 polymer ?
#
loop_
_entity_poly.entity_id
_entity_poly.type
_entity_poly.pdbx_seq_one_letter_code
_entity_poly.pdbx_strand_id
1 'polypeptide(L)'
;MALQLSNNQAGVLALNRGLSDWSPNYDAYNNMLAAAQENGLDGFALQWGSGYSGRSEDLMSTVLLTNLGLLPNAGLQSALRDYLVVVGKTNVGIVAVQLGSILSGLEGATGDQAIYAAAAARWNSELAASHAYSSNPANGMGPIGNPYFNVGTGTTLTVTNGVDVLSGTLYDDVFLAPAPGLLGSPDILNGGGDGGRGDMLMATLGGGEAVAPKLYGIETVIITAGESAHFSSANATDIKMLWGDGATRPATFADVSLKTTVGVQNSLSGGPLTVKFAGASGLLDSANIVLADATGLDEVIAPGIELLSVYSSAGNVATTTNNTARITADAAEEIRIWGDQALTTTVTGSHVEVINATGLTGALDLAFTTTGSTPVGIIGGTAGDRINVNEASGGRVAIDAGAGDDTVIVGAANAHEVTLGRGSDTLTIVGLAGATARDLDTSSDAALGRSFIRVTDFESGVDVIRLFGSDSTAKAAPASAQLASIAAASSLLDAVALAASTAGANKAIAFRYGLDTYILVNDAAATLGANDSLVKLSGVSALVDASWTVV
;
A
#
# COMPACT_ATOMS: atom_id res chain seq x y z
N MET A 1 28.78 -47.36 28.10
CA MET A 1 29.59 -46.33 27.42
C MET A 1 28.61 -45.26 26.99
N ALA A 2 28.58 -44.11 27.65
CA ALA A 2 27.62 -43.05 27.34
C ALA A 2 27.98 -42.46 25.97
N LEU A 3 27.01 -42.42 25.06
CA LEU A 3 27.15 -41.81 23.75
C LEU A 3 27.32 -40.30 23.95
N GLN A 4 28.47 -39.73 23.58
CA GLN A 4 28.69 -38.29 23.67
C GLN A 4 28.08 -37.61 22.43
N LEU A 5 26.90 -37.04 22.58
CA LEU A 5 26.23 -36.24 21.54
C LEU A 5 26.92 -34.87 21.40
N SER A 6 26.98 -34.33 20.18
CA SER A 6 27.37 -32.92 19.98
C SER A 6 26.29 -31.98 20.52
N ASN A 7 26.65 -30.72 20.80
CA ASN A 7 25.73 -29.72 21.35
C ASN A 7 24.47 -29.54 20.49
N ASN A 8 24.60 -29.51 19.17
CA ASN A 8 23.45 -29.37 18.26
C ASN A 8 22.57 -30.62 18.26
N GLN A 9 23.17 -31.82 18.31
CA GLN A 9 22.40 -33.08 18.39
C GLN A 9 21.61 -33.17 19.69
N ALA A 10 22.25 -32.88 20.83
CA ALA A 10 21.57 -32.86 22.12
C ALA A 10 20.48 -31.77 22.16
N GLY A 11 20.74 -30.58 21.63
CA GLY A 11 19.80 -29.46 21.61
C GLY A 11 18.55 -29.73 20.77
N VAL A 12 18.71 -30.26 19.55
CA VAL A 12 17.59 -30.63 18.67
C VAL A 12 16.71 -31.70 19.32
N LEU A 13 17.31 -32.73 19.92
CA LEU A 13 16.56 -33.79 20.59
C LEU A 13 15.91 -33.28 21.87
N ALA A 14 16.58 -32.42 22.63
CA ALA A 14 16.01 -31.79 23.82
C ALA A 14 14.78 -30.94 23.51
N LEU A 15 14.77 -30.22 22.38
CA LEU A 15 13.59 -29.49 21.91
C LEU A 15 12.42 -30.41 21.58
N ASN A 16 12.68 -31.44 20.74
CA ASN A 16 11.64 -32.36 20.30
C ASN A 16 11.03 -33.16 21.46
N ARG A 17 11.89 -33.72 22.33
CA ARG A 17 11.43 -34.43 23.53
C ARG A 17 10.78 -33.47 24.53
N GLY A 18 11.41 -32.32 24.80
CA GLY A 18 10.95 -31.37 25.81
C GLY A 18 9.60 -30.74 25.48
N LEU A 19 9.34 -30.38 24.23
CA LEU A 19 8.11 -29.66 23.83
C LEU A 19 7.01 -30.55 23.23
N SER A 20 7.37 -31.68 22.65
CA SER A 20 6.43 -32.55 21.91
C SER A 20 6.45 -34.02 22.32
N ASP A 21 7.36 -34.43 23.20
CA ASP A 21 7.55 -35.83 23.59
C ASP A 21 7.72 -36.80 22.41
N TRP A 22 8.32 -36.32 21.33
CA TRP A 22 8.48 -37.07 20.08
C TRP A 22 9.95 -37.18 19.68
N SER A 23 10.32 -38.29 19.05
CA SER A 23 11.65 -38.51 18.46
C SER A 23 11.55 -38.33 16.95
N PRO A 24 12.27 -37.35 16.35
CA PRO A 24 12.15 -37.09 14.93
C PRO A 24 12.58 -38.31 14.10
N ASN A 25 11.95 -38.52 12.95
CA ASN A 25 12.40 -39.52 11.98
C ASN A 25 13.75 -39.09 11.35
N TYR A 26 14.38 -39.98 10.56
CA TYR A 26 15.74 -39.71 10.04
C TYR A 26 15.85 -38.41 9.24
N ASP A 27 14.89 -38.16 8.35
CA ASP A 27 14.93 -37.00 7.46
C ASP A 27 14.69 -35.70 8.25
N ALA A 28 13.66 -35.69 9.10
CA ALA A 28 13.35 -34.56 9.96
C ALA A 28 14.51 -34.24 10.93
N TYR A 29 15.18 -35.27 11.46
CA TYR A 29 16.32 -35.09 12.34
C TYR A 29 17.51 -34.43 11.64
N ASN A 30 17.87 -34.91 10.45
CA ASN A 30 18.98 -34.32 9.68
C ASN A 30 18.66 -32.88 9.24
N ASN A 31 17.41 -32.60 8.86
CA ASN A 31 16.97 -31.24 8.54
C ASN A 31 17.11 -30.33 9.76
N MET A 32 16.61 -30.73 10.93
CA MET A 32 16.74 -29.94 12.15
C MET A 32 18.20 -29.73 12.58
N LEU A 33 19.07 -30.74 12.39
CA LEU A 33 20.51 -30.58 12.62
C LEU A 33 21.14 -29.54 11.69
N ALA A 34 20.75 -29.52 10.41
CA ALA A 34 21.20 -28.51 9.46
C ALA A 34 20.73 -27.10 9.86
N ALA A 35 19.47 -26.91 10.25
CA ALA A 35 19.00 -25.61 10.77
C ALA A 35 19.78 -25.15 11.99
N ALA A 36 20.01 -26.06 12.95
CA ALA A 36 20.76 -25.73 14.15
C ALA A 36 22.24 -25.39 13.85
N GLN A 37 22.81 -25.93 12.76
CA GLN A 37 24.14 -25.56 12.28
C GLN A 37 24.15 -24.19 11.58
N GLU A 38 23.15 -23.89 10.76
CA GLU A 38 23.06 -22.66 9.99
C GLU A 38 22.68 -21.44 10.85
N ASN A 39 21.60 -21.56 11.62
CA ASN A 39 21.04 -20.46 12.41
C ASN A 39 21.64 -20.35 13.83
N GLY A 40 22.48 -21.32 14.20
CA GLY A 40 22.85 -21.58 15.58
C GLY A 40 21.69 -22.20 16.39
N LEU A 41 22.04 -22.90 17.47
CA LEU A 41 21.06 -23.61 18.29
C LEU A 41 20.00 -22.68 18.91
N ASP A 42 20.39 -21.48 19.33
CA ASP A 42 19.47 -20.50 19.93
C ASP A 42 18.48 -19.95 18.89
N GLY A 43 18.96 -19.63 17.68
CA GLY A 43 18.10 -19.19 16.57
C GLY A 43 17.09 -20.26 16.17
N PHE A 44 17.54 -21.51 16.07
CA PHE A 44 16.67 -22.65 15.83
C PHE A 44 15.65 -22.86 16.96
N ALA A 45 16.07 -22.77 18.22
CA ALA A 45 15.20 -22.93 19.38
C ALA A 45 14.11 -21.84 19.43
N LEU A 46 14.43 -20.59 19.09
CA LEU A 46 13.46 -19.49 18.97
C LEU A 46 12.40 -19.77 17.91
N GLN A 47 12.84 -20.16 16.71
CA GLN A 47 11.95 -20.49 15.60
C GLN A 47 11.01 -21.63 15.98
N TRP A 48 11.53 -22.71 16.57
CA TRP A 48 10.72 -23.84 17.05
C TRP A 48 9.74 -23.43 18.14
N GLY A 49 10.21 -22.63 19.10
CA GLY A 49 9.39 -22.14 20.22
C GLY A 49 8.21 -21.28 19.78
N SER A 50 8.33 -20.57 18.65
CA SER A 50 7.27 -19.70 18.12
C SER A 50 5.94 -20.43 17.86
N GLY A 51 5.99 -21.72 17.48
CA GLY A 51 4.81 -22.56 17.27
C GLY A 51 3.98 -22.81 18.54
N TYR A 52 4.53 -22.50 19.72
CA TYR A 52 3.87 -22.66 21.02
C TYR A 52 3.39 -21.33 21.60
N SER A 53 3.53 -20.22 20.87
CA SER A 53 3.15 -18.87 21.32
C SER A 53 1.67 -18.75 21.73
N GLY A 54 0.78 -19.56 21.13
CA GLY A 54 -0.63 -19.61 21.48
C GLY A 54 -0.98 -20.37 22.77
N ARG A 55 -0.02 -21.00 23.45
CA ARG A 55 -0.26 -21.76 24.70
C ARG A 55 -0.01 -20.89 25.95
N SER A 56 -0.67 -21.21 27.06
CA SER A 56 -0.43 -20.53 28.34
C SER A 56 0.87 -20.99 29.00
N GLU A 57 1.44 -20.14 29.86
CA GLU A 57 2.64 -20.40 30.65
C GLU A 57 2.42 -21.56 31.64
N ASP A 58 1.21 -21.67 32.19
CA ASP A 58 0.78 -22.82 33.00
C ASP A 58 0.84 -24.13 32.20
N LEU A 59 0.34 -24.11 30.96
CA LEU A 59 0.38 -25.29 30.10
C LEU A 59 1.83 -25.62 29.71
N MET A 60 2.64 -24.62 29.35
CA MET A 60 4.02 -24.85 28.91
C MET A 60 4.92 -25.34 30.05
N SER A 61 4.81 -24.79 31.26
CA SER A 61 5.55 -25.29 32.43
C SER A 61 5.17 -26.73 32.76
N THR A 62 3.89 -27.10 32.64
CA THR A 62 3.41 -28.47 32.81
C THR A 62 4.00 -29.40 31.76
N VAL A 63 3.93 -29.03 30.48
CA VAL A 63 4.45 -29.83 29.35
C VAL A 63 5.94 -30.09 29.51
N LEU A 64 6.73 -29.03 29.71
CA LEU A 64 8.18 -29.13 29.83
C LEU A 64 8.59 -30.06 31.00
N LEU A 65 8.02 -29.86 32.19
CA LEU A 65 8.39 -30.67 33.35
C LEU A 65 7.85 -32.10 33.29
N THR A 66 6.72 -32.33 32.61
CA THR A 66 6.22 -33.69 32.35
C THR A 66 7.20 -34.43 31.46
N ASN A 67 7.58 -33.84 30.32
CA ASN A 67 8.43 -34.47 29.32
C ASN A 67 9.87 -34.64 29.80
N LEU A 68 10.36 -33.73 30.65
CA LEU A 68 11.65 -33.86 31.33
C LEU A 68 11.61 -34.88 32.50
N GLY A 69 10.45 -35.45 32.83
CA GLY A 69 10.31 -36.43 33.91
C GLY A 69 10.51 -35.85 35.32
N LEU A 70 10.20 -34.56 35.49
CA LEU A 70 10.38 -33.78 36.72
C LEU A 70 9.09 -33.59 37.51
N LEU A 71 7.93 -34.00 36.97
CA LEU A 71 6.68 -34.05 37.72
C LEU A 71 6.50 -35.38 38.47
N PRO A 72 5.79 -35.36 39.62
CA PRO A 72 5.18 -34.19 40.26
C PRO A 72 6.19 -33.33 41.05
N ASN A 73 6.25 -32.02 40.77
CA ASN A 73 7.02 -31.04 41.54
C ASN A 73 6.38 -29.64 41.44
N ALA A 74 5.41 -29.35 42.32
CA ALA A 74 4.61 -28.13 42.26
C ALA A 74 5.45 -26.85 42.46
N GLY A 75 6.51 -26.91 43.27
CA GLY A 75 7.41 -25.78 43.48
C GLY A 75 8.18 -25.43 42.21
N LEU A 76 8.75 -26.43 41.54
CA LEU A 76 9.47 -26.25 40.27
C LEU A 76 8.53 -25.79 39.14
N GLN A 77 7.31 -26.33 39.10
CA GLN A 77 6.30 -25.94 38.11
C GLN A 77 5.89 -24.47 38.25
N SER A 78 5.66 -24.01 39.49
CA SER A 78 5.36 -22.61 39.77
C SER A 78 6.54 -21.70 39.38
N ALA A 79 7.77 -22.09 39.75
CA ALA A 79 8.97 -21.32 39.40
C ALA A 79 9.20 -21.22 37.89
N LEU A 80 8.99 -22.32 37.14
CA LEU A 80 9.13 -22.32 35.69
C LEU A 80 8.05 -21.47 35.01
N ARG A 81 6.80 -21.53 35.47
CA ARG A 81 5.73 -20.65 34.99
C ARG A 81 6.12 -19.18 35.17
N ASP A 82 6.53 -18.80 36.38
CA ASP A 82 6.89 -17.42 36.68
C ASP A 82 8.09 -16.96 35.83
N TYR A 83 9.06 -17.85 35.60
CA TYR A 83 10.16 -17.59 34.69
C TYR A 83 9.70 -17.36 33.23
N LEU A 84 8.80 -18.19 32.71
CA LEU A 84 8.23 -18.05 31.35
C LEU A 84 7.47 -16.74 31.17
N VAL A 85 6.82 -16.23 32.22
CA VAL A 85 6.19 -14.89 32.22
C VAL A 85 7.24 -13.80 32.06
N VAL A 86 8.37 -13.92 32.77
CA VAL A 86 9.45 -12.91 32.74
C VAL A 86 10.20 -12.91 31.40
N VAL A 87 10.57 -14.08 30.89
CA VAL A 87 11.36 -14.17 29.64
C VAL A 87 10.49 -14.05 28.39
N GLY A 88 9.18 -14.24 28.50
CA GLY A 88 8.25 -14.20 27.38
C GLY A 88 8.16 -15.53 26.62
N LYS A 89 6.94 -15.87 26.21
CA LYS A 89 6.61 -17.17 25.56
C LYS A 89 7.33 -17.42 24.24
N THR A 90 7.75 -16.37 23.52
CA THR A 90 8.55 -16.50 22.30
C THR A 90 9.88 -17.22 22.55
N ASN A 91 10.37 -17.21 23.80
CA ASN A 91 11.64 -17.82 24.18
C ASN A 91 11.50 -19.25 24.72
N VAL A 92 10.31 -19.86 24.69
CA VAL A 92 10.07 -21.18 25.31
C VAL A 92 10.95 -22.30 24.75
N GLY A 93 11.34 -22.22 23.47
CA GLY A 93 12.28 -23.17 22.89
C GLY A 93 13.69 -23.06 23.48
N ILE A 94 14.19 -21.84 23.69
CA ILE A 94 15.47 -21.63 24.40
C ILE A 94 15.39 -22.22 25.81
N VAL A 95 14.29 -21.95 26.53
CA VAL A 95 14.08 -22.49 27.88
C VAL A 95 14.09 -24.02 27.88
N ALA A 96 13.48 -24.66 26.88
CA ALA A 96 13.47 -26.12 26.74
C ALA A 96 14.90 -26.69 26.57
N VAL A 97 15.71 -26.10 25.68
CA VAL A 97 17.11 -26.50 25.49
C VAL A 97 17.92 -26.33 26.77
N GLN A 98 17.78 -25.17 27.43
CA GLN A 98 18.50 -24.86 28.66
C GLN A 98 18.14 -25.83 29.79
N LEU A 99 16.85 -26.09 30.02
CA LEU A 99 16.40 -27.04 31.04
C LEU A 99 16.85 -28.46 30.73
N GLY A 100 16.75 -28.90 29.47
CA GLY A 100 17.25 -30.21 29.05
C GLY A 100 18.75 -30.35 29.30
N SER A 101 19.54 -29.31 28.99
CA SER A 101 20.99 -29.29 29.23
C SER A 101 21.33 -29.30 30.72
N ILE A 102 20.65 -28.47 31.52
CA ILE A 102 20.82 -28.43 32.99
C ILE A 102 20.52 -29.81 33.57
N LEU A 103 19.37 -30.41 33.22
CA LEU A 103 18.98 -31.71 33.74
C LEU A 103 19.98 -32.79 33.34
N SER A 104 20.45 -32.79 32.11
CA SER A 104 21.45 -33.76 31.62
C SER A 104 22.74 -33.74 32.47
N GLY A 105 23.14 -32.57 32.96
CA GLY A 105 24.33 -32.39 33.81
C GLY A 105 24.18 -32.90 35.24
N LEU A 106 22.98 -33.30 35.68
CA LEU A 106 22.69 -33.67 37.07
C LEU A 106 22.74 -35.18 37.36
N GLU A 107 23.12 -36.04 36.40
CA GLU A 107 23.11 -37.52 36.56
C GLU A 107 23.98 -38.02 37.73
N GLY A 108 25.03 -37.27 38.08
CA GLY A 108 25.90 -37.53 39.24
C GLY A 108 25.73 -36.54 40.39
N ALA A 109 24.64 -35.78 40.43
CA ALA A 109 24.45 -34.74 41.43
C ALA A 109 24.40 -35.31 42.86
N THR A 110 25.03 -34.59 43.79
CA THR A 110 25.04 -34.90 45.23
C THR A 110 24.49 -33.72 46.03
N GLY A 111 24.27 -33.89 47.34
CA GLY A 111 23.70 -32.83 48.19
C GLY A 111 22.26 -32.49 47.80
N ASP A 112 21.91 -31.20 47.83
CA ASP A 112 20.53 -30.72 47.60
C ASP A 112 20.01 -31.01 46.18
N GLN A 113 20.91 -31.18 45.20
CA GLN A 113 20.55 -31.50 43.81
C GLN A 113 20.42 -33.01 43.54
N ALA A 114 20.78 -33.87 44.51
CA ALA A 114 20.69 -35.33 44.35
C ALA A 114 19.27 -35.81 44.01
N ILE A 115 18.24 -35.02 44.39
CA ILE A 115 16.83 -35.29 44.06
C ILE A 115 16.58 -35.37 42.54
N TYR A 116 17.42 -34.72 41.71
CA TYR A 116 17.28 -34.70 40.26
C TYR A 116 18.10 -35.78 39.55
N ALA A 117 19.04 -36.45 40.24
CA ALA A 117 19.98 -37.38 39.60
C ALA A 117 19.29 -38.54 38.88
N ALA A 118 18.22 -39.10 39.47
CA ALA A 118 17.45 -40.16 38.84
C ALA A 118 16.67 -39.67 37.60
N ALA A 119 16.15 -38.44 37.62
CA ALA A 119 15.46 -37.85 36.48
C ALA A 119 16.46 -37.52 35.35
N ALA A 120 17.64 -37.01 35.71
CA ALA A 120 18.75 -36.76 34.79
C ALA A 120 19.22 -38.03 34.07
N ALA A 121 19.41 -39.13 34.80
CA ALA A 121 19.76 -40.42 34.21
C ALA A 121 18.72 -40.90 33.18
N ARG A 122 17.42 -40.76 33.51
CA ARG A 122 16.33 -41.10 32.59
C ARG A 122 16.31 -40.19 31.37
N TRP A 123 16.48 -38.89 31.56
CA TRP A 123 16.54 -37.92 30.47
C TRP A 123 17.71 -38.18 29.52
N ASN A 124 18.90 -38.47 30.05
CA ASN A 124 20.07 -38.84 29.23
C ASN A 124 19.83 -40.13 28.45
N SER A 125 19.19 -41.13 29.09
CA SER A 125 18.78 -42.36 28.40
C SER A 125 17.76 -42.10 27.29
N GLU A 126 16.82 -41.18 27.51
CA GLU A 126 15.80 -40.81 26.52
C GLU A 126 16.43 -40.09 25.32
N LEU A 127 17.33 -39.13 25.55
CA LEU A 127 18.06 -38.46 24.46
C LEU A 127 18.93 -39.44 23.67
N ALA A 128 19.58 -40.40 24.34
CA ALA A 128 20.35 -41.44 23.66
C ALA A 128 19.47 -42.36 22.82
N ALA A 129 18.29 -42.77 23.33
CA ALA A 129 17.33 -43.58 22.60
C ALA A 129 16.73 -42.81 21.40
N SER A 130 16.36 -41.55 21.62
CA SER A 130 15.87 -40.64 20.60
C SER A 130 16.91 -40.45 19.49
N HIS A 131 18.18 -40.21 19.84
CA HIS A 131 19.26 -40.16 18.87
C HIS A 131 19.40 -41.47 18.09
N ALA A 132 19.42 -42.63 18.77
CA ALA A 132 19.57 -43.92 18.11
C ALA A 132 18.42 -44.20 17.12
N TYR A 133 17.20 -43.75 17.43
CA TYR A 133 16.07 -43.80 16.51
C TYR A 133 16.25 -42.82 15.35
N SER A 134 16.50 -41.55 15.65
CA SER A 134 16.54 -40.44 14.69
C SER A 134 17.76 -40.48 13.78
N SER A 135 18.88 -41.06 14.18
CA SER A 135 20.08 -41.18 13.35
C SER A 135 20.08 -42.43 12.46
N ASN A 136 19.06 -43.28 12.55
CA ASN A 136 18.97 -44.52 11.77
C ASN A 136 18.23 -44.28 10.44
N PRO A 137 18.90 -44.39 9.28
CA PRO A 137 18.27 -44.18 7.97
C PRO A 137 17.04 -45.06 7.69
N ALA A 138 16.94 -46.24 8.35
CA ALA A 138 15.78 -47.12 8.22
C ALA A 138 14.49 -46.53 8.82
N ASN A 139 14.62 -45.51 9.68
CA ASN A 139 13.49 -44.78 10.26
C ASN A 139 13.13 -43.52 9.45
N GLY A 140 13.65 -43.34 8.24
CA GLY A 140 13.17 -42.31 7.32
C GLY A 140 11.73 -42.58 6.92
N MET A 141 10.95 -41.51 6.68
CA MET A 141 9.78 -41.68 5.83
C MET A 141 10.34 -41.92 4.43
N GLY A 142 9.72 -42.76 3.61
CA GLY A 142 10.02 -42.75 2.19
C GLY A 142 9.84 -41.34 1.59
N PRO A 143 9.86 -41.14 0.27
CA PRO A 143 9.83 -39.81 -0.38
C PRO A 143 8.58 -38.92 -0.11
N ILE A 144 7.76 -39.22 0.89
CA ILE A 144 6.64 -38.41 1.36
C ILE A 144 7.15 -37.63 2.59
N GLY A 145 7.43 -36.34 2.44
CA GLY A 145 8.03 -35.47 3.46
C GLY A 145 7.11 -35.14 4.64
N ASN A 146 7.73 -34.90 5.81
CA ASN A 146 7.09 -34.43 7.04
C ASN A 146 6.80 -32.91 6.94
N PRO A 147 5.58 -32.42 7.25
CA PRO A 147 5.18 -31.03 7.06
C PRO A 147 5.61 -30.04 8.16
N TYR A 148 6.25 -30.46 9.26
CA TYR A 148 6.32 -29.58 10.44
C TYR A 148 7.58 -28.72 10.60
N PHE A 149 8.74 -29.13 10.09
CA PHE A 149 9.96 -28.30 10.14
C PHE A 149 10.92 -28.78 9.08
N ASN A 150 11.20 -27.94 8.09
CA ASN A 150 12.09 -28.28 7.00
C ASN A 150 13.07 -27.12 6.79
N VAL A 151 14.33 -27.47 6.51
CA VAL A 151 15.43 -26.57 6.16
C VAL A 151 16.01 -27.08 4.86
N GLY A 152 16.07 -26.20 3.88
CA GLY A 152 16.47 -26.46 2.52
C GLY A 152 16.25 -25.18 1.74
N THR A 153 16.96 -25.06 0.62
CA THR A 153 16.75 -23.94 -0.30
C THR A 153 15.64 -24.35 -1.25
N GLY A 154 14.70 -23.45 -1.51
CA GLY A 154 13.82 -23.65 -2.65
C GLY A 154 14.63 -23.79 -3.94
N THR A 155 14.00 -24.38 -4.95
CA THR A 155 14.64 -24.69 -6.21
C THR A 155 14.13 -23.75 -7.30
N THR A 156 14.97 -23.54 -8.32
CA THR A 156 14.51 -22.92 -9.56
C THR A 156 14.17 -24.02 -10.56
N LEU A 157 12.91 -24.07 -11.02
CA LEU A 157 12.44 -24.99 -12.04
C LEU A 157 12.20 -24.23 -13.34
N THR A 158 12.82 -24.68 -14.44
CA THR A 158 12.62 -24.07 -15.75
C THR A 158 11.42 -24.69 -16.44
N VAL A 159 10.48 -23.85 -16.88
CA VAL A 159 9.36 -24.24 -17.74
C VAL A 159 9.87 -24.38 -19.17
N THR A 160 9.43 -25.43 -19.86
CA THR A 160 9.84 -25.76 -21.23
C THR A 160 8.79 -25.28 -22.23
N ASN A 161 8.93 -25.61 -23.52
CA ASN A 161 7.90 -25.34 -24.52
C ASN A 161 6.85 -26.47 -24.63
N GLY A 162 6.95 -27.47 -23.74
CA GLY A 162 6.04 -28.60 -23.67
C GLY A 162 4.85 -28.32 -22.76
N VAL A 163 4.10 -29.38 -22.43
CA VAL A 163 3.16 -29.33 -21.31
C VAL A 163 3.92 -29.72 -20.07
N ASP A 164 4.08 -28.78 -19.15
CA ASP A 164 4.83 -28.96 -17.92
C ASP A 164 3.92 -29.29 -16.74
N VAL A 165 4.32 -30.29 -15.97
CA VAL A 165 3.71 -30.63 -14.66
C VAL A 165 4.84 -30.61 -13.64
N LEU A 166 5.02 -29.45 -13.03
CA LEU A 166 6.14 -29.17 -12.13
C LEU A 166 5.61 -29.00 -10.71
N SER A 167 6.30 -29.62 -9.77
CA SER A 167 6.04 -29.45 -8.34
C SER A 167 7.32 -28.95 -7.68
N GLY A 168 7.19 -27.87 -6.96
CA GLY A 168 8.19 -27.32 -6.07
C GLY A 168 8.42 -28.21 -4.85
N THR A 169 9.30 -27.71 -4.01
CA THR A 169 9.72 -28.25 -2.73
C THR A 169 8.76 -27.81 -1.62
N LEU A 170 9.26 -27.66 -0.39
CA LEU A 170 8.49 -27.16 0.74
C LEU A 170 8.95 -25.75 1.14
N TYR A 171 9.72 -25.09 0.28
CA TYR A 171 10.38 -23.80 0.49
C TYR A 171 10.05 -22.86 -0.67
N ASP A 172 10.43 -21.58 -0.55
CA ASP A 172 10.24 -20.58 -1.60
C ASP A 172 10.95 -20.97 -2.91
N ASP A 173 10.22 -21.52 -3.86
CA ASP A 173 10.68 -21.95 -5.18
C ASP A 173 10.47 -20.86 -6.25
N VAL A 174 11.20 -21.01 -7.36
CA VAL A 174 11.07 -20.14 -8.53
C VAL A 174 10.80 -20.96 -9.78
N PHE A 175 9.65 -20.74 -10.41
CA PHE A 175 9.33 -21.28 -11.72
C PHE A 175 9.71 -20.25 -12.78
N LEU A 176 10.58 -20.63 -13.71
CA LEU A 176 11.19 -19.71 -14.67
C LEU A 176 10.81 -20.08 -16.10
N ALA A 177 10.08 -19.19 -16.77
CA ALA A 177 9.73 -19.22 -18.18
C ALA A 177 10.32 -17.98 -18.89
N PRO A 178 11.66 -17.92 -19.09
CA PRO A 178 12.35 -16.66 -19.38
C PRO A 178 12.23 -16.18 -20.83
N ALA A 179 11.48 -16.89 -21.68
CA ALA A 179 11.32 -16.58 -23.09
C ALA A 179 9.85 -16.80 -23.52
N PRO A 180 9.37 -16.05 -24.53
CA PRO A 180 8.05 -16.25 -25.13
C PRO A 180 7.77 -17.71 -25.51
N GLY A 181 6.53 -18.14 -25.33
CA GLY A 181 6.06 -19.49 -25.70
C GLY A 181 6.51 -20.62 -24.79
N LEU A 182 7.17 -20.35 -23.65
CA LEU A 182 7.48 -21.36 -22.64
C LEU A 182 6.30 -21.60 -21.70
N LEU A 183 5.71 -20.55 -21.13
CA LEU A 183 4.51 -20.72 -20.30
C LEU A 183 3.29 -20.96 -21.19
N GLY A 184 2.58 -22.07 -20.99
CA GLY A 184 1.37 -22.44 -21.70
C GLY A 184 0.17 -22.63 -20.78
N SER A 185 -1.05 -22.44 -21.31
CA SER A 185 -2.30 -22.74 -20.58
C SER A 185 -2.43 -24.19 -20.09
N PRO A 186 -1.87 -25.22 -20.76
CA PRO A 186 -1.90 -26.59 -20.25
C PRO A 186 -1.01 -26.84 -19.03
N ASP A 187 -0.08 -25.94 -18.71
CA ASP A 187 0.91 -26.16 -17.65
C ASP A 187 0.26 -26.22 -16.28
N ILE A 188 0.85 -27.04 -15.42
CA ILE A 188 0.45 -27.23 -14.03
C ILE A 188 1.68 -27.00 -13.16
N LEU A 189 1.70 -25.86 -12.47
CA LEU A 189 2.78 -25.48 -11.57
C LEU A 189 2.25 -25.49 -10.14
N ASN A 190 2.88 -26.28 -9.29
CA ASN A 190 2.56 -26.36 -7.87
C ASN A 190 3.77 -25.92 -7.07
N GLY A 191 3.69 -24.82 -6.32
CA GLY A 191 4.79 -24.34 -5.46
C GLY A 191 5.15 -25.32 -4.35
N GLY A 192 4.19 -26.14 -3.91
CA GLY A 192 4.44 -27.16 -2.90
C GLY A 192 4.09 -26.66 -1.49
N GLY A 193 5.10 -26.37 -0.65
CA GLY A 193 4.90 -25.94 0.75
C GLY A 193 4.86 -24.42 0.92
N ASP A 194 4.35 -23.93 2.05
CA ASP A 194 4.29 -22.50 2.36
C ASP A 194 5.62 -21.99 2.92
N GLY A 195 6.61 -21.84 2.04
CA GLY A 195 7.81 -21.09 2.37
C GLY A 195 7.44 -19.68 2.88
N GLY A 196 8.22 -19.15 3.84
CA GLY A 196 7.87 -17.90 4.52
C GLY A 196 7.75 -16.66 3.61
N ARG A 197 8.32 -16.68 2.39
CA ARG A 197 8.17 -15.60 1.39
C ARG A 197 7.18 -15.96 0.28
N GLY A 198 6.92 -17.24 0.06
CA GLY A 198 6.03 -17.79 -0.97
C GLY A 198 6.75 -18.09 -2.28
N ASP A 199 6.13 -18.95 -3.08
CA ASP A 199 6.64 -19.41 -4.36
C ASP A 199 6.39 -18.39 -5.47
N MET A 200 7.31 -18.35 -6.43
CA MET A 200 7.30 -17.35 -7.50
C MET A 200 7.25 -17.98 -8.90
N LEU A 201 6.42 -17.44 -9.77
CA LEU A 201 6.50 -17.64 -11.22
C LEU A 201 7.08 -16.38 -11.87
N MET A 202 8.15 -16.52 -12.65
CA MET A 202 8.70 -15.49 -13.51
C MET A 202 8.56 -15.91 -14.97
N ALA A 203 7.76 -15.18 -15.75
CA ALA A 203 7.49 -15.54 -17.14
C ALA A 203 7.60 -14.37 -18.11
N THR A 204 8.07 -14.64 -19.32
CA THR A 204 8.03 -13.70 -20.45
C THR A 204 6.97 -14.17 -21.44
N LEU A 205 6.03 -13.28 -21.78
CA LEU A 205 5.01 -13.53 -22.80
C LEU A 205 5.33 -12.74 -24.07
N GLY A 206 5.25 -13.41 -25.21
CA GLY A 206 5.36 -12.80 -26.53
C GLY A 206 4.17 -11.90 -26.87
N GLY A 207 4.30 -11.12 -27.94
CA GLY A 207 3.20 -10.28 -28.42
C GLY A 207 1.99 -11.11 -28.86
N GLY A 208 0.82 -10.80 -28.31
CA GLY A 208 -0.45 -11.49 -28.56
C GLY A 208 -0.58 -12.87 -27.91
N GLU A 209 0.41 -13.33 -27.13
CA GLU A 209 0.30 -14.58 -26.39
C GLU A 209 -0.80 -14.49 -25.33
N ALA A 210 -1.58 -15.55 -25.18
CA ALA A 210 -2.66 -15.63 -24.20
C ALA A 210 -2.56 -16.95 -23.43
N VAL A 211 -2.30 -16.87 -22.12
CA VAL A 211 -2.03 -18.03 -21.27
C VAL A 211 -2.90 -18.03 -20.00
N ALA A 212 -3.30 -19.22 -19.56
CA ALA A 212 -4.08 -19.44 -18.34
C ALA A 212 -3.62 -20.73 -17.62
N PRO A 213 -2.36 -20.78 -17.13
CA PRO A 213 -1.80 -21.98 -16.51
C PRO A 213 -2.52 -22.32 -15.20
N LYS A 214 -2.45 -23.59 -14.77
CA LYS A 214 -2.93 -24.00 -13.44
C LYS A 214 -1.85 -23.76 -12.40
N LEU A 215 -2.11 -22.86 -11.46
CA LEU A 215 -1.15 -22.46 -10.43
C LEU A 215 -1.70 -22.81 -9.04
N TYR A 216 -0.96 -23.65 -8.31
CA TYR A 216 -1.29 -24.05 -6.94
C TYR A 216 -0.15 -23.62 -6.02
N GLY A 217 -0.46 -22.91 -4.93
CA GLY A 217 0.58 -22.42 -4.01
C GLY A 217 1.66 -21.60 -4.71
N ILE A 218 1.28 -20.75 -5.67
CA ILE A 218 2.19 -19.76 -6.27
C ILE A 218 1.69 -18.39 -5.80
N GLU A 219 2.42 -17.77 -4.87
CA GLU A 219 2.00 -16.52 -4.24
C GLU A 219 2.36 -15.30 -5.07
N THR A 220 3.46 -15.35 -5.82
CA THR A 220 3.93 -14.22 -6.63
C THR A 220 4.06 -14.62 -8.08
N VAL A 221 3.47 -13.82 -8.97
CA VAL A 221 3.64 -13.98 -10.41
C VAL A 221 4.24 -12.69 -10.97
N ILE A 222 5.30 -12.82 -11.76
CA ILE A 222 5.98 -11.71 -12.44
C ILE A 222 5.96 -12.00 -13.93
N ILE A 223 5.34 -11.10 -14.70
CA ILE A 223 5.16 -11.23 -16.14
C ILE A 223 5.88 -10.08 -16.86
N THR A 224 6.86 -10.41 -17.69
CA THR A 224 7.37 -9.52 -18.72
C THR A 224 6.50 -9.67 -19.97
N ALA A 225 5.60 -8.73 -20.19
CA ALA A 225 4.57 -8.84 -21.23
C ALA A 225 4.98 -8.16 -22.55
N GLY A 226 4.84 -8.90 -23.65
CA GLY A 226 4.84 -8.35 -25.01
C GLY A 226 3.53 -7.64 -25.36
N GLU A 227 3.48 -7.02 -26.53
CA GLU A 227 2.31 -6.26 -27.01
C GLU A 227 1.04 -7.11 -27.06
N SER A 228 -0.03 -6.62 -26.45
CA SER A 228 -1.33 -7.31 -26.33
C SER A 228 -1.28 -8.69 -25.68
N ALA A 229 -0.21 -9.03 -24.94
CA ALA A 229 -0.14 -10.27 -24.20
C ALA A 229 -1.24 -10.35 -23.12
N HIS A 230 -1.71 -11.57 -22.84
CA HIS A 230 -2.74 -11.88 -21.86
C HIS A 230 -2.26 -12.96 -20.90
N PHE A 231 -2.26 -12.64 -19.61
CA PHE A 231 -2.12 -13.62 -18.54
C PHE A 231 -3.44 -13.71 -17.78
N SER A 232 -4.01 -14.90 -17.65
CA SER A 232 -5.23 -15.16 -16.86
C SER A 232 -4.90 -15.98 -15.63
N SER A 233 -5.37 -15.52 -14.47
CA SER A 233 -5.31 -16.26 -13.20
C SER A 233 -6.56 -17.10 -12.93
N ALA A 234 -7.41 -17.36 -13.93
CA ALA A 234 -8.66 -18.11 -13.76
C ALA A 234 -8.46 -19.51 -13.16
N ASN A 235 -7.28 -20.10 -13.36
CA ASN A 235 -6.91 -21.42 -12.85
C ASN A 235 -5.86 -21.35 -11.72
N ALA A 236 -5.74 -20.21 -11.04
CA ALA A 236 -4.86 -20.02 -9.89
C ALA A 236 -5.68 -19.85 -8.59
N THR A 237 -5.18 -20.39 -7.47
CA THR A 237 -5.92 -20.34 -6.19
C THR A 237 -5.44 -19.25 -5.22
N ASP A 238 -4.15 -18.91 -5.21
CA ASP A 238 -3.53 -18.18 -4.07
C ASP A 238 -2.52 -17.09 -4.48
N ILE A 239 -2.66 -16.50 -5.67
CA ILE A 239 -1.80 -15.37 -6.08
C ILE A 239 -2.04 -14.18 -5.16
N LYS A 240 -1.04 -13.81 -4.37
CA LYS A 240 -1.03 -12.62 -3.51
C LYS A 240 -0.56 -11.39 -4.27
N MET A 241 0.44 -11.56 -5.14
CA MET A 241 1.07 -10.50 -5.92
C MET A 241 1.15 -10.87 -7.40
N LEU A 242 0.71 -9.98 -8.28
CA LEU A 242 0.84 -10.15 -9.73
C LEU A 242 1.48 -8.90 -10.35
N TRP A 243 2.69 -9.05 -10.88
CA TRP A 243 3.51 -7.94 -11.37
C TRP A 243 3.64 -7.96 -12.89
N GLY A 244 3.44 -6.80 -13.52
CA GLY A 244 3.97 -6.50 -14.84
C GLY A 244 5.39 -5.95 -14.70
N ASP A 245 6.38 -6.63 -15.25
CA ASP A 245 7.79 -6.27 -15.17
C ASP A 245 8.31 -5.71 -16.49
N GLY A 246 8.89 -4.51 -16.47
CA GLY A 246 9.47 -3.89 -17.66
C GLY A 246 8.42 -3.54 -18.72
N ALA A 247 7.25 -3.03 -18.32
CA ALA A 247 6.16 -2.72 -19.23
C ALA A 247 6.63 -1.77 -20.36
N THR A 248 6.41 -2.21 -21.61
CA THR A 248 6.75 -1.40 -22.79
C THR A 248 5.57 -1.20 -23.74
N ARG A 249 4.44 -1.92 -23.53
CA ARG A 249 3.34 -2.07 -24.49
C ARG A 249 2.03 -2.48 -23.79
N PRO A 250 0.88 -2.36 -24.46
CA PRO A 250 -0.40 -2.79 -23.92
C PRO A 250 -0.37 -4.26 -23.48
N ALA A 251 -0.90 -4.60 -22.32
CA ALA A 251 -1.04 -5.97 -21.84
C ALA A 251 -2.30 -6.12 -20.96
N THR A 252 -2.73 -7.36 -20.74
CA THR A 252 -3.88 -7.63 -19.88
C THR A 252 -3.59 -8.72 -18.87
N PHE A 253 -3.94 -8.44 -17.61
CA PHE A 253 -4.12 -9.44 -16.58
C PHE A 253 -5.62 -9.69 -16.39
N ALA A 254 -6.05 -10.93 -16.52
CA ALA A 254 -7.46 -11.32 -16.48
C ALA A 254 -7.75 -12.28 -15.34
N ASP A 255 -9.01 -12.28 -14.89
CA ASP A 255 -9.52 -13.16 -13.84
C ASP A 255 -8.74 -13.02 -12.53
N VAL A 256 -8.28 -11.80 -12.24
CA VAL A 256 -7.45 -11.49 -11.07
C VAL A 256 -8.34 -11.45 -9.83
N SER A 257 -7.98 -12.15 -8.76
CA SER A 257 -8.74 -12.06 -7.51
C SER A 257 -8.69 -10.63 -6.96
N LEU A 258 -9.82 -10.11 -6.44
CA LEU A 258 -9.87 -8.81 -5.75
C LEU A 258 -8.91 -8.72 -4.55
N LYS A 259 -8.47 -9.88 -4.02
CA LYS A 259 -7.47 -9.96 -2.94
C LYS A 259 -6.02 -9.85 -3.43
N THR A 260 -5.78 -10.06 -4.72
CA THR A 260 -4.44 -9.98 -5.30
C THR A 260 -4.05 -8.52 -5.45
N THR A 261 -2.86 -8.17 -4.97
CA THR A 261 -2.26 -6.88 -5.28
C THR A 261 -1.58 -6.99 -6.64
N VAL A 262 -1.95 -6.11 -7.55
CA VAL A 262 -1.32 -6.04 -8.88
C VAL A 262 -0.30 -4.94 -8.88
N GLY A 263 0.82 -5.10 -9.56
CA GLY A 263 1.80 -4.03 -9.64
C GLY A 263 2.44 -3.88 -11.01
N VAL A 264 2.98 -2.68 -11.26
CA VAL A 264 3.87 -2.39 -12.37
C VAL A 264 5.23 -2.09 -11.77
N GLN A 265 6.25 -2.79 -12.25
CA GLN A 265 7.62 -2.59 -11.79
C GLN A 265 8.66 -2.48 -12.90
N ASN A 266 9.75 -1.77 -12.61
CA ASN A 266 10.91 -1.59 -13.49
C ASN A 266 10.52 -1.10 -14.90
N SER A 267 9.43 -0.34 -15.02
CA SER A 267 8.92 0.13 -16.29
C SER A 267 9.62 1.42 -16.69
N LEU A 268 10.37 1.36 -17.80
CA LEU A 268 11.11 2.52 -18.32
C LEU A 268 10.46 3.14 -19.55
N SER A 269 9.74 2.35 -20.35
CA SER A 269 9.10 2.82 -21.58
C SER A 269 7.63 3.14 -21.39
N GLY A 270 6.96 2.44 -20.48
CA GLY A 270 5.54 2.62 -20.21
C GLY A 270 4.68 1.76 -21.11
N GLY A 271 3.46 1.49 -20.67
CA GLY A 271 2.41 0.88 -21.49
C GLY A 271 1.12 0.69 -20.70
N PRO A 272 -0.04 0.57 -21.37
CA PRO A 272 -1.29 0.28 -20.70
C PRO A 272 -1.38 -1.17 -20.20
N LEU A 273 -1.50 -1.36 -18.89
CA LEU A 273 -1.86 -2.63 -18.26
C LEU A 273 -3.34 -2.61 -17.89
N THR A 274 -4.14 -3.43 -18.58
CA THR A 274 -5.55 -3.65 -18.20
C THR A 274 -5.64 -4.77 -17.18
N VAL A 275 -6.25 -4.52 -16.03
CA VAL A 275 -6.44 -5.50 -14.96
C VAL A 275 -7.92 -5.80 -14.81
N LYS A 276 -8.35 -6.98 -15.25
CA LYS A 276 -9.74 -7.44 -15.11
C LYS A 276 -9.85 -8.31 -13.87
N PHE A 277 -10.41 -7.74 -12.81
CA PHE A 277 -10.65 -8.46 -11.57
C PHE A 277 -11.86 -9.41 -11.72
N ALA A 278 -11.70 -10.63 -11.24
CA ALA A 278 -12.77 -11.62 -11.14
C ALA A 278 -13.77 -11.21 -10.07
N GLY A 279 -15.06 -11.22 -10.42
CA GLY A 279 -16.14 -10.91 -9.48
C GLY A 279 -16.40 -9.42 -9.24
N ALA A 280 -15.72 -8.53 -9.98
CA ALA A 280 -15.92 -7.08 -9.96
C ALA A 280 -17.28 -6.68 -10.58
N SER A 281 -18.35 -6.98 -9.85
CA SER A 281 -19.76 -6.76 -10.21
C SER A 281 -20.62 -6.33 -9.02
N GLY A 282 -20.00 -6.20 -7.85
CA GLY A 282 -20.58 -5.69 -6.62
C GLY A 282 -20.73 -4.17 -6.68
N LEU A 283 -21.15 -3.60 -5.55
CA LEU A 283 -21.27 -2.14 -5.38
C LEU A 283 -20.13 -1.57 -4.53
N LEU A 284 -19.19 -2.41 -4.10
CA LEU A 284 -18.13 -2.08 -3.15
C LEU A 284 -16.87 -2.89 -3.47
N ASP A 285 -16.60 -3.12 -4.75
CA ASP A 285 -15.43 -3.87 -5.16
C ASP A 285 -14.17 -3.03 -4.92
N SER A 286 -13.17 -3.67 -4.31
CA SER A 286 -11.92 -3.02 -3.94
C SER A 286 -10.72 -3.77 -4.49
N ALA A 287 -9.75 -3.02 -5.00
CA ALA A 287 -8.53 -3.55 -5.56
C ALA A 287 -7.30 -2.73 -5.17
N ASN A 288 -6.13 -3.38 -5.21
CA ASN A 288 -4.85 -2.79 -4.85
C ASN A 288 -3.89 -2.84 -6.04
N ILE A 289 -3.33 -1.67 -6.37
CA ILE A 289 -2.30 -1.46 -7.39
C ILE A 289 -1.02 -0.95 -6.71
N VAL A 290 0.14 -1.42 -7.16
CA VAL A 290 1.45 -0.90 -6.74
C VAL A 290 2.24 -0.41 -7.95
N LEU A 291 2.87 0.75 -7.80
CA LEU A 291 3.82 1.32 -8.75
C LEU A 291 5.20 1.30 -8.08
N ALA A 292 6.17 0.62 -8.70
CA ALA A 292 7.51 0.45 -8.15
C ALA A 292 8.58 0.58 -9.24
N ASP A 293 9.27 1.72 -9.33
CA ASP A 293 10.07 2.08 -10.50
C ASP A 293 9.26 2.08 -11.81
N ALA A 294 8.01 2.54 -11.72
CA ALA A 294 7.18 2.82 -12.88
C ALA A 294 7.52 4.22 -13.37
N THR A 295 8.55 4.36 -14.21
CA THR A 295 9.02 5.66 -14.73
C THR A 295 8.65 5.88 -16.19
N GLY A 296 8.16 4.82 -16.85
CA GLY A 296 7.55 4.91 -18.15
C GLY A 296 6.25 5.71 -18.07
N LEU A 297 5.70 6.09 -19.22
CA LEU A 297 4.33 6.62 -19.27
C LEU A 297 3.34 5.46 -19.11
N ASP A 298 3.43 4.75 -17.98
CA ASP A 298 2.58 3.61 -17.65
C ASP A 298 1.13 4.02 -17.57
N GLU A 299 0.22 3.11 -17.87
CA GLU A 299 -1.20 3.29 -17.57
C GLU A 299 -1.73 2.02 -16.90
N VAL A 300 -2.40 2.16 -15.76
CA VAL A 300 -3.13 1.06 -15.14
C VAL A 300 -4.63 1.29 -15.36
N ILE A 301 -5.29 0.32 -15.98
CA ILE A 301 -6.71 0.36 -16.31
C ILE A 301 -7.43 -0.69 -15.44
N ALA A 302 -8.25 -0.23 -14.49
CA ALA A 302 -8.99 -1.08 -13.53
C ALA A 302 -10.51 -0.88 -13.68
N PRO A 303 -11.16 -1.52 -14.67
CA PRO A 303 -12.60 -1.40 -14.87
C PRO A 303 -13.39 -2.12 -13.75
N GLY A 304 -14.54 -1.57 -13.37
CA GLY A 304 -15.49 -2.19 -12.45
C GLY A 304 -15.06 -2.21 -10.98
N ILE A 305 -14.13 -1.33 -10.58
CA ILE A 305 -13.67 -1.20 -9.19
C ILE A 305 -14.14 0.13 -8.63
N GLU A 306 -14.93 0.10 -7.56
CA GLU A 306 -15.44 1.31 -6.88
C GLU A 306 -14.41 1.92 -5.91
N LEU A 307 -13.59 1.08 -5.24
CA LEU A 307 -12.51 1.53 -4.35
C LEU A 307 -11.14 1.05 -4.84
N LEU A 308 -10.40 1.92 -5.52
CA LEU A 308 -9.07 1.63 -6.02
C LEU A 308 -7.99 2.20 -5.11
N SER A 309 -7.11 1.34 -4.61
CA SER A 309 -5.93 1.76 -3.82
C SER A 309 -4.67 1.67 -4.68
N VAL A 310 -3.89 2.75 -4.76
CA VAL A 310 -2.67 2.85 -5.58
C VAL A 310 -1.48 3.25 -4.71
N TYR A 311 -0.55 2.32 -4.51
CA TYR A 311 0.64 2.52 -3.69
C TYR A 311 1.84 2.90 -4.56
N SER A 312 2.46 4.05 -4.30
CA SER A 312 3.70 4.50 -4.95
C SER A 312 4.90 4.17 -4.06
N SER A 313 5.77 3.29 -4.53
CA SER A 313 6.90 2.77 -3.75
C SER A 313 8.20 2.73 -4.53
N ALA A 314 9.32 2.57 -3.81
CA ALA A 314 10.60 2.28 -4.44
C ALA A 314 10.56 0.88 -5.07
N GLY A 315 11.12 0.71 -6.27
CA GLY A 315 11.40 -0.61 -6.80
C GLY A 315 12.86 -1.03 -6.53
N ASN A 316 13.44 -1.79 -7.47
CA ASN A 316 14.80 -2.32 -7.38
C ASN A 316 15.87 -1.37 -7.96
N VAL A 317 15.47 -0.29 -8.64
CA VAL A 317 16.32 0.73 -9.23
C VAL A 317 16.48 1.88 -8.23
N ALA A 318 17.53 1.80 -7.41
CA ALA A 318 17.79 2.70 -6.28
C ALA A 318 17.82 4.21 -6.57
N THR A 319 17.84 4.63 -7.84
CA THR A 319 17.85 6.04 -8.24
C THR A 319 16.46 6.60 -8.55
N THR A 320 15.42 5.77 -8.62
CA THR A 320 14.06 6.26 -8.86
C THR A 320 13.52 6.93 -7.61
N THR A 321 13.17 8.20 -7.72
CA THR A 321 12.55 8.98 -6.64
C THR A 321 11.14 9.45 -6.98
N ASN A 322 10.66 9.12 -8.18
CA ASN A 322 9.34 9.52 -8.67
C ASN A 322 8.80 8.43 -9.60
N ASN A 323 7.62 7.91 -9.29
CA ASN A 323 6.85 7.08 -10.20
C ASN A 323 6.02 7.98 -11.12
N THR A 324 5.72 7.50 -12.32
CA THR A 324 4.89 8.15 -13.32
C THR A 324 3.91 7.13 -13.88
N ALA A 325 2.61 7.35 -13.73
CA ALA A 325 1.60 6.47 -14.31
C ALA A 325 0.26 7.19 -14.48
N ARG A 326 -0.48 6.86 -15.52
CA ARG A 326 -1.89 7.18 -15.67
C ARG A 326 -2.75 6.12 -14.97
N ILE A 327 -3.80 6.56 -14.29
CA ILE A 327 -4.78 5.70 -13.61
C ILE A 327 -6.12 5.88 -14.32
N THR A 328 -6.64 4.81 -14.92
CA THR A 328 -7.95 4.82 -15.58
C THR A 328 -8.90 3.86 -14.86
N ALA A 329 -9.93 4.40 -14.22
CA ALA A 329 -10.89 3.65 -13.40
C ALA A 329 -12.29 4.27 -13.50
N ASP A 330 -13.02 3.93 -14.55
CA ASP A 330 -14.31 4.56 -14.87
C ASP A 330 -15.41 4.33 -13.83
N ALA A 331 -15.34 3.23 -13.08
CA ALA A 331 -16.30 2.87 -12.03
C ALA A 331 -15.86 3.30 -10.63
N ALA A 332 -14.64 3.83 -10.46
CA ALA A 332 -14.14 4.20 -9.15
C ALA A 332 -14.97 5.35 -8.58
N GLU A 333 -15.45 5.19 -7.35
CA GLU A 333 -16.04 6.25 -6.53
C GLU A 333 -14.93 6.90 -5.68
N GLU A 334 -14.00 6.09 -5.15
CA GLU A 334 -12.83 6.55 -4.41
C GLU A 334 -11.52 5.96 -4.97
N ILE A 335 -10.54 6.83 -5.21
CA ILE A 335 -9.16 6.46 -5.52
C ILE A 335 -8.27 6.91 -4.37
N ARG A 336 -7.63 5.95 -3.68
CA ARG A 336 -6.67 6.22 -2.60
C ARG A 336 -5.25 6.12 -3.11
N ILE A 337 -4.48 7.17 -2.90
CA ILE A 337 -3.06 7.26 -3.27
C ILE A 337 -2.24 7.34 -1.98
N TRP A 338 -1.20 6.51 -1.87
CA TRP A 338 -0.39 6.35 -0.67
C TRP A 338 1.00 5.86 -1.03
N GLY A 339 1.94 5.96 -0.09
CA GLY A 339 3.29 5.43 -0.26
C GLY A 339 4.39 6.44 0.07
N ASP A 340 5.62 6.03 -0.22
CA ASP A 340 6.85 6.73 0.16
C ASP A 340 7.61 7.35 -1.02
N GLN A 341 7.19 7.06 -2.25
CA GLN A 341 7.73 7.69 -3.46
C GLN A 341 6.80 8.74 -4.02
N ALA A 342 7.39 9.79 -4.60
CA ALA A 342 6.63 10.78 -5.35
C ALA A 342 5.87 10.10 -6.52
N LEU A 343 4.75 10.69 -6.92
CA LEU A 343 3.93 10.17 -7.99
C LEU A 343 3.48 11.31 -8.91
N THR A 344 3.91 11.25 -10.17
CA THR A 344 3.29 12.01 -11.26
C THR A 344 2.20 11.18 -11.91
N THR A 345 0.95 11.62 -11.85
CA THR A 345 -0.18 10.84 -12.35
C THR A 345 -1.25 11.66 -13.06
N THR A 346 -1.92 11.01 -14.01
CA THR A 346 -3.20 11.47 -14.52
C THR A 346 -4.28 10.48 -14.13
N VAL A 347 -5.29 10.95 -13.39
CA VAL A 347 -6.47 10.16 -13.04
C VAL A 347 -7.58 10.42 -14.06
N THR A 348 -8.17 9.36 -14.59
CA THR A 348 -9.36 9.40 -15.45
C THR A 348 -10.43 8.43 -14.95
N GLY A 349 -11.65 8.93 -14.77
CA GLY A 349 -12.81 8.09 -14.47
C GLY A 349 -14.11 8.89 -14.45
N SER A 350 -15.18 8.32 -15.00
CA SER A 350 -16.49 8.98 -15.13
C SER A 350 -17.30 9.04 -13.83
N HIS A 351 -17.02 8.17 -12.84
CA HIS A 351 -17.73 8.10 -11.56
C HIS A 351 -16.89 8.53 -10.35
N VAL A 352 -15.65 9.02 -10.56
CA VAL A 352 -14.76 9.41 -9.46
C VAL A 352 -15.40 10.51 -8.63
N GLU A 353 -15.65 10.24 -7.35
CA GLU A 353 -16.16 11.19 -6.38
C GLU A 353 -15.05 11.71 -5.46
N VAL A 354 -14.04 10.88 -5.16
CA VAL A 354 -12.92 11.25 -4.28
C VAL A 354 -11.58 10.74 -4.82
N ILE A 355 -10.58 11.62 -4.85
CA ILE A 355 -9.16 11.26 -4.96
C ILE A 355 -8.50 11.65 -3.63
N ASN A 356 -8.00 10.66 -2.89
CA ASN A 356 -7.47 10.85 -1.54
C ASN A 356 -6.01 10.42 -1.47
N ALA A 357 -5.10 11.39 -1.40
CA ALA A 357 -3.66 11.19 -1.30
C ALA A 357 -3.09 11.43 0.10
N THR A 358 -3.92 11.48 1.14
CA THR A 358 -3.48 11.78 2.53
C THR A 358 -2.43 10.81 3.09
N GLY A 359 -2.35 9.59 2.54
CA GLY A 359 -1.34 8.60 2.90
C GLY A 359 -0.05 8.66 2.08
N LEU A 360 0.09 9.63 1.16
CA LEU A 360 1.30 9.82 0.36
C LEU A 360 2.27 10.76 1.08
N THR A 361 3.50 10.29 1.23
CA THR A 361 4.59 11.05 1.88
C THR A 361 5.60 11.63 0.88
N GLY A 362 5.61 11.11 -0.37
CA GLY A 362 6.24 11.77 -1.50
C GLY A 362 5.33 12.83 -2.13
N ALA A 363 5.89 13.72 -2.96
CA ALA A 363 5.12 14.73 -3.68
C ALA A 363 4.18 14.10 -4.71
N LEU A 364 2.96 14.61 -4.80
CA LEU A 364 1.97 14.27 -5.83
C LEU A 364 2.01 15.33 -6.95
N ASP A 365 2.13 14.91 -8.21
CA ASP A 365 1.78 15.75 -9.37
C ASP A 365 0.58 15.13 -10.07
N LEU A 366 -0.62 15.60 -9.72
CA LEU A 366 -1.90 15.07 -10.15
C LEU A 366 -2.51 15.94 -11.25
N ALA A 367 -2.78 15.33 -12.41
CA ALA A 367 -3.77 15.81 -13.34
C ALA A 367 -5.07 15.01 -13.20
N PHE A 368 -6.22 15.67 -13.22
CA PHE A 368 -7.52 14.99 -13.22
C PHE A 368 -8.29 15.29 -14.50
N THR A 369 -8.97 14.29 -15.05
CA THR A 369 -9.89 14.46 -16.19
C THR A 369 -11.08 13.51 -16.02
N THR A 370 -12.28 14.03 -16.19
CA THR A 370 -13.51 13.23 -16.12
C THR A 370 -14.52 13.68 -17.16
N THR A 371 -15.30 12.73 -17.65
CA THR A 371 -16.53 12.98 -18.43
C THR A 371 -17.78 13.01 -17.54
N GLY A 372 -17.63 12.69 -16.25
CA GLY A 372 -18.68 12.76 -15.25
C GLY A 372 -19.07 14.21 -14.91
N SER A 373 -20.25 14.36 -14.33
CA SER A 373 -20.76 15.66 -13.84
C SER A 373 -20.86 15.74 -12.32
N THR A 374 -20.56 14.63 -11.63
CA THR A 374 -20.52 14.58 -10.17
C THR A 374 -19.42 15.50 -9.63
N PRO A 375 -19.67 16.18 -8.50
CA PRO A 375 -18.61 16.88 -7.79
C PRO A 375 -17.54 15.91 -7.31
N VAL A 376 -16.28 16.35 -7.32
CA VAL A 376 -15.13 15.53 -6.93
C VAL A 376 -14.36 16.20 -5.79
N GLY A 377 -14.10 15.45 -4.72
CA GLY A 377 -13.15 15.81 -3.68
C GLY A 377 -11.74 15.39 -4.06
N ILE A 378 -10.76 16.28 -3.96
CA ILE A 378 -9.35 15.96 -4.13
C ILE A 378 -8.63 16.36 -2.85
N ILE A 379 -7.93 15.42 -2.24
CA ILE A 379 -7.17 15.65 -1.01
C ILE A 379 -5.71 15.27 -1.30
N GLY A 380 -4.79 16.22 -1.12
CA GLY A 380 -3.35 16.02 -1.25
C GLY A 380 -2.74 15.23 -0.08
N GLY A 381 -1.42 15.04 -0.17
CA GLY A 381 -0.58 14.36 0.79
C GLY A 381 0.10 15.30 1.78
N THR A 382 1.33 14.96 2.14
CA THR A 382 2.11 15.65 3.20
C THR A 382 3.38 16.32 2.70
N ALA A 383 3.64 16.25 1.40
CA ALA A 383 4.74 16.92 0.71
C ALA A 383 4.17 18.00 -0.22
N GLY A 384 5.03 18.85 -0.79
CA GLY A 384 4.59 19.88 -1.73
C GLY A 384 3.99 19.28 -2.99
N ASP A 385 2.68 19.35 -3.11
CA ASP A 385 1.88 18.73 -4.15
C ASP A 385 1.55 19.71 -5.27
N ARG A 386 1.32 19.16 -6.45
CA ARG A 386 0.84 19.88 -7.63
C ARG A 386 -0.47 19.25 -8.08
N ILE A 387 -1.56 20.00 -7.97
CA ILE A 387 -2.90 19.54 -8.36
C ILE A 387 -3.37 20.39 -9.54
N ASN A 388 -3.61 19.76 -10.68
CA ASN A 388 -4.03 20.41 -11.92
C ASN A 388 -5.36 19.85 -12.42
N VAL A 389 -6.42 20.64 -12.25
CA VAL A 389 -7.77 20.35 -12.76
C VAL A 389 -8.11 21.37 -13.83
N ASN A 390 -7.98 20.97 -15.09
CA ASN A 390 -8.28 21.86 -16.21
C ASN A 390 -9.80 21.99 -16.46
N GLU A 391 -10.18 23.04 -17.21
CA GLU A 391 -11.57 23.37 -17.61
C GLU A 391 -12.27 22.26 -18.42
N ALA A 392 -11.52 21.29 -18.97
CA ALA A 392 -12.10 20.17 -19.72
C ALA A 392 -12.63 19.06 -18.81
N SER A 393 -12.33 19.12 -17.51
CA SER A 393 -12.88 18.20 -16.51
C SER A 393 -14.38 18.50 -16.35
N GLY A 394 -15.27 17.51 -16.44
CA GLY A 394 -16.72 17.77 -16.42
C GLY A 394 -17.32 18.13 -15.04
N GLY A 395 -16.66 17.74 -13.95
CA GLY A 395 -17.16 17.87 -12.58
C GLY A 395 -16.70 19.14 -11.85
N ARG A 396 -17.51 19.63 -10.89
CA ARG A 396 -17.03 20.63 -9.91
C ARG A 396 -16.03 19.98 -8.95
N VAL A 397 -15.02 20.71 -8.48
CA VAL A 397 -14.01 20.18 -7.57
C VAL A 397 -13.95 20.93 -6.25
N ALA A 398 -13.82 20.16 -5.16
CA ALA A 398 -13.39 20.64 -3.86
C ALA A 398 -11.97 20.10 -3.60
N ILE A 399 -11.01 20.99 -3.38
CA ILE A 399 -9.60 20.64 -3.25
C ILE A 399 -9.14 20.96 -1.83
N ASP A 400 -8.47 20.02 -1.18
CA ASP A 400 -7.65 20.23 0.01
C ASP A 400 -6.22 19.83 -0.37
N ALA A 401 -5.30 20.80 -0.45
CA ALA A 401 -3.95 20.52 -0.94
C ALA A 401 -3.08 19.78 0.10
N GLY A 402 -3.44 19.82 1.38
CA GLY A 402 -2.77 19.07 2.44
C GLY A 402 -1.69 19.87 3.15
N ALA A 403 -0.48 19.32 3.23
CA ALA A 403 0.65 19.99 3.84
C ALA A 403 1.85 19.92 2.91
N GLY A 404 2.70 20.95 2.92
CA GLY A 404 3.76 21.12 1.94
C GLY A 404 3.59 22.45 1.22
N ASP A 405 4.59 22.86 0.42
CA ASP A 405 4.43 24.05 -0.41
C ASP A 405 3.67 23.65 -1.69
N ASP A 406 2.35 23.79 -1.64
CA ASP A 406 1.46 23.23 -2.65
C ASP A 406 1.20 24.18 -3.83
N THR A 407 0.91 23.61 -4.99
CA THR A 407 0.51 24.33 -6.20
C THR A 407 -0.80 23.77 -6.74
N VAL A 408 -1.87 24.55 -6.59
CA VAL A 408 -3.20 24.22 -7.14
C VAL A 408 -3.44 25.04 -8.39
N ILE A 409 -3.77 24.38 -9.49
CA ILE A 409 -4.21 24.99 -10.75
C ILE A 409 -5.61 24.46 -11.06
N VAL A 410 -6.60 25.34 -11.10
CA VAL A 410 -8.00 24.95 -11.28
C VAL A 410 -8.73 25.87 -12.26
N GLY A 411 -9.53 25.27 -13.12
CA GLY A 411 -10.46 26.00 -13.97
C GLY A 411 -11.61 26.63 -13.20
N ALA A 412 -11.99 27.87 -13.51
CA ALA A 412 -13.08 28.58 -12.83
C ALA A 412 -14.43 27.86 -13.01
N ALA A 413 -14.65 27.12 -14.11
CA ALA A 413 -15.87 26.36 -14.29
C ALA A 413 -15.95 25.13 -13.36
N ASN A 414 -14.80 24.61 -12.94
CA ASN A 414 -14.67 23.46 -12.07
C ASN A 414 -14.57 23.85 -10.59
N ALA A 415 -13.85 24.91 -10.26
CA ALA A 415 -13.57 25.27 -8.87
C ALA A 415 -14.87 25.48 -8.06
N HIS A 416 -14.95 24.83 -6.90
CA HIS A 416 -15.99 25.07 -5.91
C HIS A 416 -15.41 25.54 -4.59
N GLU A 417 -14.53 24.74 -3.99
CA GLU A 417 -13.87 25.02 -2.72
C GLU A 417 -12.40 24.62 -2.82
N VAL A 418 -11.51 25.43 -2.24
CA VAL A 418 -10.07 25.18 -2.17
C VAL A 418 -9.59 25.49 -0.76
N THR A 419 -8.95 24.52 -0.14
CA THR A 419 -8.17 24.62 1.10
C THR A 419 -6.72 24.42 0.70
N LEU A 420 -5.86 25.38 1.01
CA LEU A 420 -4.45 25.34 0.65
C LEU A 420 -3.62 24.58 1.69
N GLY A 421 -4.08 24.56 2.94
CA GLY A 421 -3.46 23.76 3.97
C GLY A 421 -2.27 24.46 4.60
N ARG A 422 -1.20 23.70 4.86
CA ARG A 422 0.00 24.23 5.53
C ARG A 422 1.17 24.30 4.55
N GLY A 423 1.66 25.50 4.28
CA GLY A 423 2.88 25.69 3.51
C GLY A 423 2.92 27.10 2.96
N SER A 424 3.82 27.34 2.02
CA SER A 424 3.77 28.53 1.16
C SER A 424 3.08 28.18 -0.15
N ASP A 425 1.75 28.30 -0.17
CA ASP A 425 0.94 27.70 -1.22
C ASP A 425 0.68 28.64 -2.39
N THR A 426 0.47 28.09 -3.59
CA THR A 426 0.10 28.84 -4.78
C THR A 426 -1.22 28.32 -5.36
N LEU A 427 -2.25 29.16 -5.32
CA LEU A 427 -3.51 28.95 -6.04
C LEU A 427 -3.50 29.70 -7.36
N THR A 428 -3.71 29.01 -8.47
CA THR A 428 -3.95 29.59 -9.79
C THR A 428 -5.35 29.22 -10.27
N ILE A 429 -6.18 30.23 -10.51
CA ILE A 429 -7.52 30.06 -11.10
C ILE A 429 -7.49 30.62 -12.51
N VAL A 430 -7.85 29.80 -13.48
CA VAL A 430 -7.92 30.17 -14.91
C VAL A 430 -9.36 30.29 -15.38
N GLY A 431 -9.59 30.94 -16.53
CA GLY A 431 -10.91 31.03 -17.14
C GLY A 431 -11.91 31.91 -16.39
N LEU A 432 -11.43 32.84 -15.55
CA LEU A 432 -12.29 33.78 -14.83
C LEU A 432 -12.89 34.81 -15.78
N ALA A 433 -14.16 35.11 -15.58
CA ALA A 433 -14.94 35.93 -16.48
C ALA A 433 -14.97 35.47 -17.96
N GLY A 434 -16.01 35.88 -18.70
CA GLY A 434 -16.20 35.50 -20.11
C GLY A 434 -16.87 34.14 -20.32
N ALA A 435 -17.03 33.74 -21.58
CA ALA A 435 -17.91 32.61 -21.97
C ALA A 435 -17.50 31.23 -21.43
N THR A 436 -16.28 31.09 -20.92
CA THR A 436 -15.77 29.87 -20.28
C THR A 436 -15.98 29.87 -18.77
N ALA A 437 -16.26 31.02 -18.17
CA ALA A 437 -16.55 31.11 -16.76
C ALA A 437 -17.91 30.47 -16.45
N ARG A 438 -18.03 29.89 -15.26
CA ARG A 438 -19.33 29.45 -14.77
C ARG A 438 -20.14 30.67 -14.33
N ASP A 439 -21.37 30.74 -14.80
CA ASP A 439 -22.32 31.78 -14.41
C ASP A 439 -22.56 31.83 -12.89
N LEU A 440 -22.53 33.06 -12.36
CA LEU A 440 -23.01 33.35 -11.01
C LEU A 440 -24.54 33.24 -10.97
N ASP A 441 -25.05 32.60 -9.92
CA ASP A 441 -26.49 32.57 -9.66
C ASP A 441 -26.87 33.78 -8.81
N THR A 442 -27.32 34.84 -9.47
CA THR A 442 -27.65 36.13 -8.85
C THR A 442 -29.10 36.22 -8.36
N SER A 443 -29.81 35.09 -8.25
CA SER A 443 -31.23 35.08 -7.85
C SER A 443 -31.45 35.40 -6.36
N SER A 444 -30.45 35.14 -5.51
CA SER A 444 -30.46 35.43 -4.07
C SER A 444 -29.06 35.30 -3.47
N ASP A 445 -28.84 35.84 -2.26
CA ASP A 445 -27.59 35.64 -1.50
C ASP A 445 -27.22 34.16 -1.34
N ALA A 446 -28.20 33.31 -1.06
CA ALA A 446 -27.96 31.88 -0.88
C ALA A 446 -27.55 31.20 -2.18
N ALA A 447 -28.09 31.65 -3.32
CA ALA A 447 -27.77 31.10 -4.62
C ALA A 447 -26.39 31.57 -5.11
N LEU A 448 -26.08 32.85 -4.88
CA LEU A 448 -24.74 33.39 -5.08
C LEU A 448 -23.71 32.64 -4.22
N GLY A 449 -24.10 32.33 -2.98
CA GLY A 449 -23.35 31.50 -2.03
C GLY A 449 -22.92 30.12 -2.53
N ARG A 450 -23.69 29.54 -3.47
CA ARG A 450 -23.41 28.22 -4.07
C ARG A 450 -22.64 28.32 -5.38
N SER A 451 -22.58 29.50 -6.01
CA SER A 451 -21.99 29.68 -7.33
C SER A 451 -20.53 30.16 -7.28
N PHE A 452 -20.16 30.97 -6.28
CA PHE A 452 -18.79 31.45 -6.12
C PHE A 452 -17.77 30.34 -5.82
N ILE A 453 -16.50 30.65 -6.03
CA ILE A 453 -15.35 29.83 -5.64
C ILE A 453 -14.96 30.22 -4.21
N ARG A 454 -14.86 29.26 -3.29
CA ARG A 454 -14.43 29.49 -1.91
C ARG A 454 -12.98 29.09 -1.71
N VAL A 455 -12.19 29.98 -1.11
CA VAL A 455 -10.88 29.66 -0.52
C VAL A 455 -11.03 29.78 1.00
N THR A 456 -10.70 28.70 1.71
CA THR A 456 -11.10 28.51 3.12
C THR A 456 -10.08 29.04 4.12
N ASP A 457 -8.79 29.02 3.79
CA ASP A 457 -7.69 29.21 4.74
C ASP A 457 -6.53 30.09 4.23
N PHE A 458 -6.71 30.79 3.11
CA PHE A 458 -5.68 31.67 2.53
C PHE A 458 -4.97 32.55 3.57
N GLU A 459 -3.66 32.39 3.71
CA GLU A 459 -2.79 33.13 4.63
C GLU A 459 -2.05 34.26 3.90
N SER A 460 -2.42 35.50 4.20
CA SER A 460 -1.81 36.68 3.56
C SER A 460 -0.33 36.82 3.90
N GLY A 461 0.51 36.88 2.85
CA GLY A 461 1.96 37.03 2.99
C GLY A 461 2.72 35.71 3.01
N VAL A 462 1.99 34.59 3.07
CA VAL A 462 2.50 33.23 2.92
C VAL A 462 2.03 32.69 1.57
N ASP A 463 0.71 32.69 1.35
CA ASP A 463 0.11 32.16 0.14
C ASP A 463 0.07 33.18 -1.01
N VAL A 464 0.04 32.63 -2.22
CA VAL A 464 -0.09 33.38 -3.47
C VAL A 464 -1.35 32.93 -4.21
N ILE A 465 -2.25 33.88 -4.49
CA ILE A 465 -3.36 33.67 -5.42
C ILE A 465 -3.10 34.38 -6.75
N ARG A 466 -3.26 33.64 -7.85
CA ARG A 466 -3.11 34.11 -9.23
C ARG A 466 -4.44 33.91 -9.95
N LEU A 467 -4.95 34.98 -10.54
CA LEU A 467 -6.26 35.02 -11.19
C LEU A 467 -6.05 35.36 -12.66
N PHE A 468 -6.49 34.47 -13.55
CA PHE A 468 -6.41 34.67 -14.99
C PHE A 468 -7.80 34.74 -15.58
N GLY A 469 -8.10 35.89 -16.20
CA GLY A 469 -9.35 36.08 -16.91
C GLY A 469 -9.31 35.53 -18.34
N SER A 470 -10.47 35.37 -18.99
CA SER A 470 -10.53 35.08 -20.44
C SER A 470 -9.93 36.23 -21.28
N ASP A 471 -10.08 37.46 -20.78
CA ASP A 471 -9.48 38.69 -21.30
C ASP A 471 -8.53 39.32 -20.27
N SER A 472 -7.72 40.29 -20.70
CA SER A 472 -6.84 41.06 -19.80
C SER A 472 -7.64 41.80 -18.73
N THR A 473 -7.63 41.29 -17.51
CA THR A 473 -8.35 41.85 -16.36
C THR A 473 -7.52 42.90 -15.64
N ALA A 474 -7.82 44.17 -15.88
CA ALA A 474 -7.14 45.24 -15.16
C ALA A 474 -7.66 45.33 -13.71
N LYS A 475 -6.79 45.68 -12.76
CA LYS A 475 -7.22 45.97 -11.39
C LYS A 475 -8.06 47.26 -11.35
N ALA A 476 -9.21 47.21 -10.66
CA ALA A 476 -9.98 48.38 -10.30
C ALA A 476 -9.31 49.16 -9.16
N ALA A 477 -9.41 50.49 -9.20
CA ALA A 477 -8.89 51.39 -8.16
C ALA A 477 -10.04 52.17 -7.49
N PRO A 478 -10.85 51.51 -6.63
CA PRO A 478 -11.96 52.16 -5.96
C PRO A 478 -11.48 53.17 -4.91
N ALA A 479 -12.21 54.28 -4.75
CA ALA A 479 -12.00 55.19 -3.64
C ALA A 479 -12.47 54.58 -2.31
N SER A 480 -11.90 55.01 -1.19
CA SER A 480 -12.26 54.49 0.15
C SER A 480 -13.76 54.61 0.46
N ALA A 481 -14.43 55.66 -0.01
CA ALA A 481 -15.88 55.84 0.15
C ALA A 481 -16.71 54.82 -0.64
N GLN A 482 -16.21 54.36 -1.79
CA GLN A 482 -16.86 53.31 -2.58
C GLN A 482 -16.72 51.96 -1.88
N LEU A 483 -15.53 51.64 -1.39
CA LEU A 483 -15.28 50.42 -0.60
C LEU A 483 -16.12 50.39 0.69
N ALA A 484 -16.24 51.53 1.38
CA ALA A 484 -17.10 51.65 2.56
C ALA A 484 -18.59 51.43 2.22
N SER A 485 -19.06 51.95 1.09
CA SER A 485 -20.43 51.72 0.62
C SER A 485 -20.70 50.26 0.29
N ILE A 486 -19.75 49.57 -0.35
CA ILE A 486 -19.85 48.13 -0.64
C ILE A 486 -19.91 47.32 0.67
N ALA A 487 -19.03 47.60 1.61
CA ALA A 487 -18.98 46.90 2.90
C ALA A 487 -20.23 47.14 3.78
N ALA A 488 -20.93 48.26 3.57
CA ALA A 488 -22.15 48.62 4.27
C ALA A 488 -23.44 48.16 3.58
N ALA A 489 -23.34 47.42 2.47
CA ALA A 489 -24.50 46.90 1.75
C ALA A 489 -25.37 46.00 2.67
N SER A 490 -26.67 45.95 2.39
CA SER A 490 -27.65 45.18 3.18
C SER A 490 -27.60 43.67 2.96
N SER A 491 -27.01 43.24 1.85
CA SER A 491 -26.92 41.83 1.43
C SER A 491 -25.62 41.60 0.67
N LEU A 492 -25.21 40.33 0.54
CA LEU A 492 -24.02 39.98 -0.23
C LEU A 492 -24.25 40.27 -1.72
N LEU A 493 -25.45 39.99 -2.24
CA LEU A 493 -25.81 40.27 -3.62
C LEU A 493 -25.74 41.77 -3.93
N ASP A 494 -26.24 42.62 -3.02
CA ASP A 494 -26.12 44.09 -3.16
C ASP A 494 -24.65 44.53 -3.14
N ALA A 495 -23.83 43.96 -2.26
CA ALA A 495 -22.41 44.26 -2.17
C ALA A 495 -21.69 43.93 -3.48
N VAL A 496 -21.96 42.75 -4.04
CA VAL A 496 -21.34 42.27 -5.29
C VAL A 496 -21.82 43.10 -6.48
N ALA A 497 -23.10 43.48 -6.55
CA ALA A 497 -23.62 44.36 -7.59
C ALA A 497 -22.99 45.77 -7.53
N LEU A 498 -22.80 46.32 -6.33
CA LEU A 498 -22.08 47.58 -6.14
C LEU A 498 -20.60 47.45 -6.52
N ALA A 499 -19.96 46.33 -6.19
CA ALA A 499 -18.59 46.05 -6.58
C ALA A 499 -18.45 45.96 -8.11
N ALA A 500 -19.38 45.29 -8.80
CA ALA A 500 -19.38 45.17 -10.26
C ALA A 500 -19.44 46.54 -10.94
N SER A 501 -20.39 47.39 -10.54
CA SER A 501 -20.51 48.75 -11.07
C SER A 501 -19.30 49.64 -10.72
N THR A 502 -18.71 49.45 -9.54
CA THR A 502 -17.52 50.19 -9.10
C THR A 502 -16.26 49.78 -9.87
N ALA A 503 -16.10 48.49 -10.17
CA ALA A 503 -14.99 47.98 -10.95
C ALA A 503 -15.04 48.52 -12.38
N GLY A 504 -16.19 48.36 -13.04
CA GLY A 504 -16.36 48.57 -14.48
C GLY A 504 -16.05 47.31 -15.30
N ALA A 505 -16.18 47.41 -16.63
CA ALA A 505 -15.95 46.29 -17.54
C ALA A 505 -14.49 45.83 -17.57
N ASN A 506 -14.27 44.53 -17.75
CA ASN A 506 -12.98 43.84 -17.88
C ASN A 506 -12.01 44.14 -16.72
N LYS A 507 -12.55 44.18 -15.50
CA LYS A 507 -11.79 44.55 -14.32
C LYS A 507 -12.05 43.64 -13.14
N ALA A 508 -11.04 43.52 -12.30
CA ALA A 508 -11.15 42.83 -11.01
C ALA A 508 -11.18 43.84 -9.85
N ILE A 509 -12.02 43.59 -8.85
CA ILE A 509 -12.12 44.39 -7.62
C ILE A 509 -12.15 43.48 -6.39
N ALA A 510 -11.38 43.86 -5.36
CA ALA A 510 -11.41 43.20 -4.07
C ALA A 510 -12.13 44.11 -3.10
N PHE A 511 -13.02 43.53 -2.31
CA PHE A 511 -13.81 44.26 -1.34
C PHE A 511 -14.12 43.34 -0.16
N ARG A 512 -14.55 43.95 0.95
CA ARG A 512 -14.98 43.22 2.14
C ARG A 512 -16.48 43.25 2.28
N TYR A 513 -17.01 42.14 2.78
CA TYR A 513 -18.39 42.04 3.24
C TYR A 513 -18.42 41.08 4.43
N GLY A 514 -18.90 41.56 5.59
CA GLY A 514 -18.79 40.81 6.83
C GLY A 514 -17.33 40.56 7.25
N LEU A 515 -17.00 39.30 7.56
CA LEU A 515 -15.65 38.88 7.99
C LEU A 515 -14.74 38.47 6.83
N ASP A 516 -15.27 38.42 5.61
CA ASP A 516 -14.60 37.82 4.45
C ASP A 516 -14.17 38.88 3.44
N THR A 517 -13.17 38.53 2.63
CA THR A 517 -12.79 39.28 1.44
C THR A 517 -13.34 38.58 0.20
N TYR A 518 -13.82 39.36 -0.75
CA TYR A 518 -14.31 38.87 -2.03
C TYR A 518 -13.51 39.52 -3.15
N ILE A 519 -13.21 38.74 -4.18
CA ILE A 519 -12.62 39.21 -5.43
C ILE A 519 -13.62 38.94 -6.53
N LEU A 520 -14.17 40.00 -7.10
CA LEU A 520 -15.03 39.95 -8.27
C LEU A 520 -14.18 40.21 -9.50
N VAL A 521 -14.33 39.38 -10.52
CA VAL A 521 -13.75 39.56 -11.85
C VAL A 521 -14.91 39.74 -12.82
N ASN A 522 -15.05 40.96 -13.34
CA ASN A 522 -16.11 41.30 -14.28
C ASN A 522 -15.75 40.92 -15.72
N ASP A 523 -16.76 40.53 -16.47
CA ASP A 523 -16.72 40.37 -17.91
C ASP A 523 -16.73 41.73 -18.65
N ALA A 524 -17.07 41.72 -19.94
CA ALA A 524 -17.13 42.91 -20.77
C ALA A 524 -18.26 43.90 -20.39
N ALA A 525 -19.15 43.55 -19.46
CA ALA A 525 -20.20 44.42 -18.93
C ALA A 525 -19.79 45.04 -17.59
N ALA A 526 -20.22 46.29 -17.36
CA ALA A 526 -20.00 47.00 -16.10
C ALA A 526 -21.12 46.75 -15.07
N THR A 527 -21.72 45.56 -15.10
CA THR A 527 -22.89 45.19 -14.30
C THR A 527 -22.80 43.70 -13.98
N LEU A 528 -23.17 43.32 -12.74
CA LEU A 528 -23.19 41.92 -12.34
C LEU A 528 -24.14 41.12 -13.24
N GLY A 529 -23.64 40.03 -13.82
CA GLY A 529 -24.41 39.18 -14.73
C GLY A 529 -23.77 37.81 -14.98
N ALA A 530 -24.27 37.17 -16.04
CA ALA A 530 -23.68 35.95 -16.59
C ALA A 530 -22.24 36.23 -17.03
N ASN A 531 -21.39 35.21 -17.02
CA ASN A 531 -19.96 35.29 -17.30
C ASN A 531 -19.12 36.12 -16.32
N ASP A 532 -19.64 36.62 -15.20
CA ASP A 532 -18.79 37.15 -14.13
C ASP A 532 -18.26 36.02 -13.24
N SER A 533 -17.21 36.29 -12.46
CA SER A 533 -16.70 35.31 -11.48
C SER A 533 -16.45 35.95 -10.13
N LEU A 534 -16.79 35.22 -9.06
CA LEU A 534 -16.62 35.66 -7.68
C LEU A 534 -15.79 34.63 -6.92
N VAL A 535 -14.72 35.11 -6.27
CA VAL A 535 -13.88 34.32 -5.37
C VAL A 535 -14.04 34.87 -3.96
N LYS A 536 -14.36 34.00 -3.00
CA LYS A 536 -14.43 34.32 -1.58
C LYS A 536 -13.16 33.84 -0.89
N LEU A 537 -12.52 34.71 -0.13
CA LEU A 537 -11.42 34.40 0.79
C LEU A 537 -11.93 34.50 2.22
N SER A 538 -12.05 33.35 2.88
CA SER A 538 -12.70 33.25 4.19
C SER A 538 -11.82 33.81 5.30
N GLY A 539 -12.36 34.70 6.14
CA GLY A 539 -11.65 35.27 7.29
C GLY A 539 -10.48 36.23 6.94
N VAL A 540 -10.21 36.50 5.66
CA VAL A 540 -9.12 37.37 5.25
C VAL A 540 -9.55 38.84 5.31
N SER A 541 -8.79 39.67 6.03
CA SER A 541 -9.12 41.09 6.24
C SER A 541 -8.12 42.08 5.63
N ALA A 542 -6.91 41.62 5.27
CA ALA A 542 -5.77 42.44 4.87
C ALA A 542 -5.69 42.77 3.36
N LEU A 543 -6.50 42.12 2.51
CA LEU A 543 -6.33 42.16 1.05
C LEU A 543 -7.00 43.35 0.34
N VAL A 544 -7.88 44.10 0.99
CA VAL A 544 -8.57 45.24 0.35
C VAL A 544 -7.58 46.33 -0.11
N ASP A 545 -6.45 46.45 0.59
CA ASP A 545 -5.36 47.38 0.28
C ASP A 545 -4.09 46.68 -0.25
N ALA A 546 -4.12 45.35 -0.45
CA ALA A 546 -2.94 44.61 -0.89
C ALA A 546 -2.50 45.04 -2.29
N SER A 547 -1.19 44.93 -2.55
CA SER A 547 -0.57 45.15 -3.86
C SER A 547 -0.57 43.88 -4.71
N TRP A 548 -1.74 43.44 -5.18
CA TRP A 548 -1.84 42.64 -6.39
C TRP A 548 -1.10 43.29 -7.56
N THR A 549 -0.21 42.52 -8.16
CA THR A 549 0.60 42.90 -9.32
C THR A 549 -0.09 42.35 -10.55
N VAL A 550 -0.36 43.21 -11.54
CA VAL A 550 -0.76 42.76 -12.87
C VAL A 550 0.52 42.33 -13.58
N VAL A 551 0.63 41.05 -13.88
CA VAL A 551 1.79 40.46 -14.59
C VAL A 551 1.51 40.38 -16.07
#